data_AF-A0A527Q1F1-F1
#
_entry.id   AF-A0A527Q1F1-F1
#
_cell.length_a   1.000
_cell.length_b   1.000
_cell.length_c   1.000
_cell.angle_alpha   90.00
_cell.angle_beta   90.00
_cell.angle_gamma   90.00
#
_symmetry.space_group_name_H-M   'P 1'
#
loop_
_entity.id
_entity.type
_entity.pdbx_description
1 polymer ?
#
loop_
_entity_poly.entity_id
_entity_poly.type
_entity_poly.pdbx_seq_one_letter_code
_entity_poly.pdbx_strand_id
1 'polypeptide(L)'
;SRLRKEGAIPFVKTNLPPFGFGQQTRNDVFGLTRNPYCVSKTVTASSGGSAAALAARMTIIADASDIGGSARCPAAACNVVGFRPSHGVI
;
A
#
# COMPACT_ATOMS: atom_id res chain seq x y z
N SER A 1 -15.07 -11.22 1.85
CA SER A 1 -14.49 -10.70 0.58
C SER A 1 -14.33 -11.85 -0.41
N ARG A 2 -14.25 -11.56 -1.72
CA ARG A 2 -13.94 -12.58 -2.75
C ARG A 2 -12.63 -13.30 -2.42
N LEU A 3 -11.59 -12.56 -2.02
CA LEU A 3 -10.30 -13.12 -1.60
C LEU A 3 -10.39 -14.19 -0.50
N ARG A 4 -11.18 -13.96 0.56
CA ARG A 4 -11.33 -14.97 1.63
C ARG A 4 -12.04 -16.24 1.15
N LYS A 5 -12.96 -16.13 0.17
CA LYS A 5 -13.64 -17.28 -0.43
C LYS A 5 -12.67 -18.13 -1.25
N GLU A 6 -11.71 -17.49 -1.89
CA GLU A 6 -10.61 -18.15 -2.64
C GLU A 6 -9.43 -18.59 -1.75
N GLY A 7 -9.61 -18.64 -0.43
CA GLY A 7 -8.61 -19.17 0.51
C GLY A 7 -7.53 -18.17 0.97
N ALA A 8 -7.61 -16.89 0.58
CA ALA A 8 -6.69 -15.89 1.11
C ALA A 8 -6.95 -15.63 2.61
N ILE A 9 -5.87 -15.45 3.37
CA ILE A 9 -5.92 -15.18 4.81
C ILE A 9 -5.47 -13.73 5.06
N PRO A 10 -6.38 -12.77 5.29
CA PRO A 10 -5.99 -11.43 5.70
C PRO A 10 -5.49 -11.46 7.14
N PHE A 11 -4.22 -11.12 7.34
CA PHE A 11 -3.53 -11.25 8.63
C PHE A 11 -2.99 -9.93 9.18
N VAL A 12 -3.03 -8.84 8.40
CA VAL A 12 -2.49 -7.54 8.80
C VAL A 12 -3.29 -6.39 8.18
N LYS A 13 -3.34 -5.25 8.89
CA LYS A 13 -3.76 -3.95 8.35
C LYS A 13 -2.53 -3.07 8.19
N THR A 14 -2.32 -2.55 6.99
CA THR A 14 -1.15 -1.73 6.66
C THR A 14 -1.42 -0.25 6.95
N ASN A 15 -0.33 0.51 7.13
CA ASN A 15 -0.39 1.94 7.43
C ASN A 15 -0.80 2.77 6.19
N LEU A 16 -1.44 3.92 6.41
CA LEU A 16 -1.91 4.87 5.40
C LEU A 16 -1.98 6.30 5.98
N PRO A 17 -1.95 7.37 5.17
CA PRO A 17 -2.25 8.71 5.67
C PRO A 17 -3.71 8.84 6.15
N PRO A 18 -4.03 9.83 7.00
CA PRO A 18 -5.40 10.08 7.46
C PRO A 18 -6.37 10.14 6.28
N PHE A 19 -7.46 9.38 6.40
CA PHE A 19 -8.52 9.29 5.37
C PHE A 19 -8.04 8.83 3.98
N GLY A 20 -6.82 8.30 3.86
CA GLY A 20 -6.23 7.92 2.57
C GLY A 20 -5.77 9.10 1.72
N PHE A 21 -5.68 10.31 2.29
CA PHE A 21 -5.24 11.53 1.60
C PHE A 21 -3.93 12.05 2.18
N GLY A 22 -2.89 12.09 1.36
CA GLY A 22 -1.59 12.62 1.73
C GLY A 22 -0.53 12.32 0.69
N GLN A 23 0.62 12.98 0.80
CA GLN A 23 1.79 12.75 -0.07
C GLN A 23 2.74 11.68 0.50
N GLN A 24 2.57 11.32 1.77
CA GLN A 24 3.40 10.38 2.51
C GLN A 24 2.52 9.45 3.32
N THR A 25 2.90 8.19 3.44
CA THR A 25 2.21 7.21 4.30
C THR A 25 2.62 7.43 5.75
N ARG A 26 2.01 8.45 6.37
CA ARG A 26 2.23 8.87 7.76
C ARG A 26 0.91 9.24 8.42
N ASN A 27 0.72 8.83 9.66
CA ASN A 27 -0.32 9.36 10.56
C ASN A 27 0.21 9.41 12.00
N ASP A 28 -0.57 9.97 12.91
CA ASP A 28 -0.17 10.16 14.31
C ASP A 28 -0.22 8.88 15.15
N VAL A 29 -0.94 7.84 14.68
CA VAL A 29 -1.10 6.57 15.41
C VAL A 29 0.10 5.65 15.20
N PHE A 30 0.56 5.52 13.96
CA PHE A 30 1.61 4.57 13.54
C PHE A 30 2.89 5.26 13.06
N GLY A 31 2.89 6.58 12.95
CA GLY A 31 4.03 7.33 12.43
C GLY A 31 4.25 7.13 10.93
N LEU A 32 5.49 7.42 10.50
CA LEU A 32 5.90 7.40 9.09
C LEU A 32 6.31 5.98 8.65
N THR A 33 5.71 5.51 7.58
CA THR A 33 6.19 4.32 6.86
C THR A 33 7.41 4.68 6.03
N ARG A 34 8.51 3.93 6.21
CA ARG A 34 9.77 4.14 5.49
C ARG A 34 9.96 3.14 4.36
N ASN A 35 10.68 3.55 3.33
CA ASN A 35 10.94 2.71 2.17
C ASN A 35 11.93 1.59 2.54
N PRO A 36 11.60 0.31 2.30
CA PRO A 36 12.47 -0.81 2.64
C PRO A 36 13.83 -0.81 1.94
N TYR A 37 13.93 -0.20 0.75
CA TYR A 37 15.21 -0.11 0.03
C TYR A 37 16.09 1.02 0.52
N CYS A 38 15.51 2.08 1.09
CA CYS A 38 16.25 3.23 1.60
C CYS A 38 15.39 4.03 2.59
N VAL A 39 15.74 3.95 3.88
CA VAL A 39 14.92 4.53 4.97
C VAL A 39 14.79 6.05 4.96
N SER A 40 15.63 6.77 4.19
CA SER A 40 15.53 8.22 3.97
C SER A 40 14.59 8.59 2.82
N LYS A 41 14.09 7.61 2.06
CA LYS A 41 13.17 7.81 0.94
C LYS A 41 11.74 7.51 1.34
N THR A 42 10.84 8.12 0.59
CA THR A 42 9.41 7.95 0.73
C THR A 42 8.92 6.62 0.14
N VAL A 43 7.84 6.09 0.70
CA VAL A 43 6.99 5.04 0.06
C VAL A 43 5.83 5.65 -0.74
N THR A 44 5.79 6.97 -0.84
CA THR A 44 4.67 7.81 -1.28
C THR A 44 3.38 7.46 -0.53
N ALA A 45 2.22 7.65 -1.15
CA ALA A 45 0.92 7.49 -0.51
C ALA A 45 -0.17 7.19 -1.57
N SER A 46 -1.36 6.75 -1.15
CA SER A 46 -1.74 6.45 0.23
C SER A 46 -1.53 5.00 0.65
N SER A 47 -1.39 4.07 -0.29
CA SER A 47 -1.19 2.63 0.01
C SER A 47 0.28 2.27 0.25
N GLY A 48 1.07 3.17 0.84
CA GLY A 48 2.51 2.95 1.04
C GLY A 48 2.83 1.87 2.06
N GLY A 49 1.98 1.63 3.05
CA GLY A 49 2.14 0.49 3.96
C GLY A 49 2.04 -0.84 3.22
N SER A 50 1.09 -0.97 2.28
CA SER A 50 0.92 -2.15 1.44
C SER A 50 2.12 -2.36 0.51
N ALA A 51 2.57 -1.31 -0.17
CA ALA A 51 3.73 -1.40 -1.06
C ALA A 51 5.03 -1.72 -0.31
N ALA A 52 5.25 -1.12 0.86
CA ALA A 52 6.41 -1.41 1.71
C ALA A 52 6.39 -2.84 2.24
N ALA A 53 5.22 -3.36 2.65
CA ALA A 53 5.09 -4.74 3.12
C ALA A 53 5.40 -5.76 2.01
N LEU A 54 4.96 -5.49 0.77
CA LEU A 54 5.32 -6.31 -0.40
C LEU A 54 6.82 -6.25 -0.68
N ALA A 55 7.39 -5.05 -0.73
CA ALA A 55 8.83 -4.85 -0.99
C ALA A 55 9.72 -5.50 0.08
N ALA A 56 9.29 -5.47 1.34
CA ALA A 56 9.96 -6.12 2.46
C ALA A 56 9.66 -7.63 2.58
N ARG A 57 8.92 -8.21 1.62
CA ARG A 57 8.54 -9.65 1.58
C ARG A 57 7.76 -10.13 2.80
N MET A 58 6.99 -9.25 3.43
CA MET A 58 6.10 -9.61 4.54
C MET A 58 4.82 -10.31 4.05
N THR A 59 4.43 -10.06 2.80
CA THR A 59 3.30 -10.70 2.11
C THR A 59 3.61 -10.81 0.62
N ILE A 60 2.88 -11.67 -0.08
CA ILE A 60 2.95 -11.84 -1.54
C ILE A 60 1.90 -11.04 -2.30
N ILE A 61 0.83 -10.62 -1.61
CA ILE A 61 -0.26 -9.80 -2.15
C ILE A 61 -0.76 -8.83 -1.09
N ALA A 62 -1.12 -7.62 -1.52
CA ALA A 62 -1.70 -6.61 -0.65
C ALA A 62 -2.80 -5.85 -1.38
N ASP A 63 -3.83 -5.47 -0.63
CA ASP A 63 -4.92 -4.63 -1.12
C ASP A 63 -4.52 -3.14 -1.06
N ALA A 64 -5.07 -2.35 -1.98
CA ALA A 64 -4.80 -0.93 -2.13
C ALA A 64 -5.97 -0.21 -2.82
N SER A 65 -6.21 1.04 -2.45
CA SER A 65 -7.10 1.93 -3.20
C SER A 65 -6.29 2.88 -4.09
N ASP A 66 -6.90 3.35 -5.19
CA ASP A 66 -6.27 4.29 -6.11
C ASP A 66 -7.30 5.26 -6.69
N ILE A 67 -7.37 6.45 -6.08
CA ILE A 67 -8.17 7.58 -6.58
C ILE A 67 -7.27 8.52 -7.41
N GLY A 68 -6.08 8.83 -6.89
CA GLY A 68 -5.15 9.78 -7.51
C GLY A 68 -3.75 9.22 -7.77
N GLY A 69 -3.58 7.90 -7.84
CA GLY A 69 -2.27 7.24 -7.90
C GLY A 69 -1.91 6.46 -6.64
N SER A 70 -2.86 6.30 -5.71
CA SER A 70 -2.58 5.76 -4.37
C SER A 70 -2.13 4.31 -4.31
N ALA A 71 -2.28 3.52 -5.38
CA ALA A 71 -1.66 2.20 -5.49
C ALA A 71 -0.42 2.25 -6.40
N ARG A 72 -0.47 3.03 -7.49
CA ARG A 72 0.59 3.11 -8.50
C ARG A 72 1.83 3.85 -8.02
N CYS A 73 1.68 5.01 -7.36
CA CYS A 73 2.81 5.79 -6.86
C CYS A 73 3.59 5.01 -5.78
N PRO A 74 2.93 4.36 -4.79
CA PRO A 74 3.65 3.55 -3.83
C PRO A 74 4.34 2.34 -4.42
N ALA A 75 3.71 1.69 -5.39
CA ALA A 75 4.29 0.56 -6.09
C ALA A 75 5.57 0.97 -6.82
N ALA A 76 5.54 2.09 -7.55
CA ALA A 76 6.72 2.63 -8.23
C ALA A 76 7.83 3.01 -7.23
N ALA A 77 7.49 3.68 -6.13
CA ALA A 77 8.46 4.06 -5.10
C ALA A 77 9.09 2.85 -4.38
N CYS A 78 8.34 1.78 -4.20
CA CYS A 78 8.78 0.58 -3.50
C CYS A 78 9.17 -0.56 -4.45
N ASN A 79 9.41 -0.30 -5.74
CA ASN A 79 9.82 -1.30 -6.71
C ASN A 79 8.97 -2.61 -6.69
N VAL A 80 7.65 -2.44 -6.67
CA VAL A 80 6.67 -3.55 -6.78
C VAL A 80 5.62 -3.22 -7.84
N VAL A 81 4.80 -4.20 -8.21
CA VAL A 81 3.71 -3.99 -9.18
C VAL A 81 2.48 -3.43 -8.48
N GLY A 82 1.93 -2.35 -9.02
CA GLY A 82 0.66 -1.75 -8.58
C GLY A 82 -0.36 -1.81 -9.71
N PHE A 83 -1.47 -2.52 -9.48
CA PHE A 83 -2.53 -2.69 -10.48
C PHE A 83 -3.77 -1.91 -10.07
N ARG A 84 -4.16 -0.94 -10.91
CA ARG A 84 -5.44 -0.23 -10.77
C ARG A 84 -6.39 -0.73 -11.86
N PRO A 85 -7.45 -1.48 -11.51
CA PRO A 85 -8.43 -1.94 -12.49
C PRO A 85 -9.24 -0.76 -13.08
N SER A 86 -9.97 -1.04 -14.16
CA SER A 86 -11.00 -0.14 -14.67
C SER A 86 -12.03 0.18 -13.58
N HIS A 87 -12.58 1.38 -13.62
CA HIS A 87 -13.54 1.85 -12.63
C HIS A 87 -14.79 0.96 -12.58
N GLY A 88 -15.27 0.63 -11.38
CA GLY A 88 -16.48 -0.18 -11.16
C GLY A 88 -16.32 -1.70 -11.25
N VAL A 89 -15.10 -2.22 -11.47
CA VAL A 89 -14.86 -3.67 -11.63
C VAL A 89 -14.63 -4.41 -10.31
N ILE A 90 -14.16 -3.70 -9.27
CA ILE A 90 -13.91 -4.23 -7.92
C ILE A 90 -14.70 -3.42 -6.90
#